data_AF-A0A381YEQ8-F1
#
_entry.id   AF-A0A381YEQ8-F1
#
_cell.length_a   1.000
_cell.length_b   1.000
_cell.length_c   1.000
_cell.angle_alpha   90.00
_cell.angle_beta   90.00
_cell.angle_gamma   90.00
#
_symmetry.space_group_name_H-M   'P 1'
#
loop_
_entity.id
_entity.type
_entity.pdbx_description
1 polymer ?
#
loop_
_entity_poly.entity_id
_entity_poly.type
_entity_poly.pdbx_seq_one_letter_code
_entity_poly.pdbx_strand_id
1 'polypeptide(L)'
;MLEHATNALDKDGTQTVDFSGETYLIQTLGGSRRLLVIGAVHIAQKLIPMAMIAGYEVQLIDPRKAFASSERFPGINIVNDWPHEVMKTLQLDSRTAVVTLSHDAKIDEPALQAALESRAFYIGALGSQKNHTKRIQRLAALGFDKKTLARIAGPIGLPLGGRSPAEIAVAILAQIIQAVYQQKR
;
A
#
# COMPACT_ATOMS: atom_id res chain seq x y z
N MET A 1 8.16 -28.09 10.75
CA MET A 1 6.88 -27.50 11.21
C MET A 1 6.91 -25.97 11.24
N LEU A 2 7.80 -25.31 12.00
CA LEU A 2 7.88 -23.83 12.07
C LEU A 2 8.05 -23.14 10.70
N GLU A 3 9.00 -23.60 9.88
CA GLU A 3 9.25 -23.03 8.55
C GLU A 3 8.05 -23.17 7.59
N HIS A 4 7.29 -24.27 7.73
CA HIS A 4 6.09 -24.52 6.95
C HIS A 4 4.92 -23.62 7.41
N ALA A 5 4.80 -23.37 8.72
CA ALA A 5 3.83 -22.43 9.27
C ALA A 5 4.13 -20.97 8.86
N THR A 6 5.40 -20.56 8.82
CA THR A 6 5.80 -19.23 8.34
C THR A 6 5.47 -19.03 6.87
N ASN A 7 5.75 -20.02 6.01
CA ASN A 7 5.35 -19.98 4.60
C ASN A 7 3.82 -19.98 4.40
N ALA A 8 3.07 -20.62 5.29
CA ALA A 8 1.60 -20.59 5.28
C ALA A 8 1.07 -19.16 5.54
N LEU A 9 1.68 -18.46 6.51
CA LEU A 9 1.26 -17.13 6.97
C LEU A 9 1.44 -16.07 5.89
N ASP A 10 2.53 -16.15 5.11
CA ASP A 10 2.77 -15.22 4.01
C ASP A 10 1.80 -15.41 2.84
N LYS A 11 1.19 -16.60 2.69
CA LYS A 11 0.30 -16.92 1.57
C LYS A 11 -1.20 -16.75 1.87
N ASP A 12 -1.59 -16.46 3.12
CA ASP A 12 -3.01 -16.42 3.54
C ASP A 12 -3.78 -17.60 2.95
N GLY A 13 -3.26 -18.79 3.21
CA GLY A 13 -3.67 -20.02 2.55
C GLY A 13 -3.99 -21.11 3.53
N THR A 14 -4.77 -22.06 3.03
CA THR A 14 -4.86 -23.39 3.59
C THR A 14 -3.89 -24.26 2.82
N GLN A 15 -2.98 -24.93 3.51
CA GLN A 15 -2.08 -25.89 2.90
C GLN A 15 -2.05 -27.18 3.70
N THR A 16 -1.83 -28.29 3.00
CA THR A 16 -1.58 -29.57 3.60
C THR A 16 -0.08 -29.80 3.66
N VAL A 17 0.44 -30.21 4.82
CA VAL A 17 1.86 -30.48 5.03
C VAL A 17 2.02 -31.89 5.58
N ASP A 18 2.76 -32.73 4.86
CA ASP A 18 3.17 -34.04 5.35
C ASP A 18 4.42 -33.88 6.21
N PHE A 19 4.34 -34.31 7.47
CA PHE A 19 5.45 -34.20 8.41
C PHE A 19 5.46 -35.40 9.36
N SER A 20 6.58 -36.11 9.41
CA SER A 20 6.76 -37.30 10.27
C SER A 20 5.74 -38.42 10.03
N GLY A 21 5.32 -38.62 8.78
CA GLY A 21 4.38 -39.69 8.39
C GLY A 21 2.90 -39.36 8.61
N GLU A 22 2.59 -38.16 9.10
CA GLU A 22 1.23 -37.67 9.31
C GLU A 22 0.96 -36.44 8.45
N THR A 23 -0.30 -36.27 8.05
CA THR A 23 -0.76 -35.17 7.20
C THR A 23 -1.45 -34.10 8.05
N TYR A 24 -0.93 -32.87 8.02
CA TYR A 24 -1.47 -31.73 8.75
C TYR A 24 -2.16 -30.73 7.83
N LEU A 25 -3.35 -30.27 8.19
CA LEU A 25 -3.98 -29.11 7.56
C LEU A 25 -3.58 -27.84 8.31
N ILE A 26 -2.85 -26.94 7.65
CA ILE A 26 -2.50 -25.63 8.19
C ILE A 26 -3.42 -24.60 7.54
N GLN A 27 -4.31 -24.02 8.33
CA GLN A 27 -5.12 -22.86 7.93
C GLN A 27 -4.59 -21.61 8.62
N THR A 28 -4.32 -20.57 7.84
CA THR A 28 -3.88 -19.28 8.37
C THR A 28 -5.02 -18.30 8.44
N LEU A 29 -5.21 -17.71 9.62
CA LEU A 29 -6.19 -16.65 9.85
C LEU A 29 -5.44 -15.32 9.92
N GLY A 30 -5.03 -14.82 8.76
CA GLY A 30 -4.37 -13.52 8.68
C GLY A 30 -5.37 -12.38 8.99
N GLY A 31 -4.95 -11.40 9.81
CA GLY A 31 -5.74 -10.19 10.06
C GLY A 31 -5.98 -9.36 8.78
N SER A 32 -6.85 -8.36 8.83
CA SER A 32 -7.16 -7.53 7.66
C SER A 32 -5.89 -6.95 7.02
N ARG A 33 -5.90 -6.79 5.69
CA ARG A 33 -4.80 -6.09 5.00
C ARG A 33 -4.87 -4.61 5.31
N ARG A 34 -3.72 -3.98 5.50
CA ARG A 34 -3.63 -2.54 5.79
C ARG A 34 -3.40 -1.75 4.52
N LEU A 35 -4.06 -0.60 4.39
CA LEU A 35 -3.82 0.38 3.34
C LEU A 35 -3.46 1.72 3.98
N LEU A 36 -2.21 2.14 3.82
CA LEU A 36 -1.75 3.47 4.20
C LEU A 36 -1.91 4.42 3.01
N VAL A 37 -2.77 5.43 3.18
CA VAL A 37 -3.02 6.47 2.18
C VAL A 37 -2.29 7.74 2.60
N ILE A 38 -1.34 8.17 1.78
CA ILE A 38 -0.56 9.39 2.00
C ILE A 38 -1.13 10.49 1.11
N GLY A 39 -1.68 11.53 1.73
CA GLY A 39 -2.30 12.65 1.03
C GLY A 39 -3.83 12.58 0.98
N ALA A 40 -4.48 13.54 1.61
CA ALA A 40 -5.92 13.68 1.75
C ALA A 40 -6.56 14.46 0.58
N VAL A 41 -6.32 13.98 -0.63
CA VAL A 41 -6.83 14.59 -1.88
C VAL A 41 -8.21 14.04 -2.28
N HIS A 42 -8.81 14.56 -3.36
CA HIS A 42 -10.12 14.11 -3.84
C HIS A 42 -10.16 12.63 -4.24
N ILE A 43 -9.06 12.07 -4.74
CA ILE A 43 -8.96 10.64 -5.06
C ILE A 43 -9.04 9.80 -3.78
N ALA A 44 -8.38 10.24 -2.70
CA ALA A 44 -8.44 9.55 -1.40
C ALA A 44 -9.89 9.45 -0.89
N GLN A 45 -10.71 10.49 -1.07
CA GLN A 45 -12.12 10.48 -0.66
C GLN A 45 -12.95 9.41 -1.38
N LYS A 46 -12.52 8.96 -2.57
CA LYS A 46 -13.18 7.89 -3.33
C LYS A 46 -12.55 6.53 -3.06
N LEU A 47 -11.23 6.48 -2.97
CA LEU A 47 -10.48 5.25 -2.73
C LEU A 47 -10.76 4.65 -1.35
N ILE A 48 -10.77 5.46 -0.30
CA ILE A 48 -10.84 4.99 1.08
C ILE A 48 -12.14 4.20 1.34
N PRO A 49 -13.35 4.71 1.02
CA PRO A 49 -14.59 3.94 1.20
C PRO A 49 -14.60 2.63 0.40
N MET A 50 -14.09 2.65 -0.84
CA MET A 50 -14.02 1.45 -1.68
C MET A 50 -13.06 0.41 -1.09
N ALA A 51 -11.91 0.84 -0.55
CA ALA A 51 -10.94 -0.04 0.09
C ALA A 51 -11.51 -0.64 1.38
N MET A 52 -12.23 0.12 2.19
CA MET A 52 -12.91 -0.40 3.39
C MET A 52 -13.95 -1.45 3.03
N ILE A 53 -14.78 -1.21 2.00
CA ILE A 53 -15.74 -2.21 1.48
C ILE A 53 -15.01 -3.48 1.03
N ALA A 54 -13.83 -3.35 0.43
CA ALA A 54 -13.00 -4.48 0.02
C ALA A 54 -12.25 -5.18 1.18
N GLY A 55 -12.48 -4.78 2.43
CA GLY A 55 -11.93 -5.42 3.63
C GLY A 55 -10.54 -4.93 4.04
N TYR A 56 -10.10 -3.75 3.57
CA TYR A 56 -8.86 -3.14 4.03
C TYR A 56 -9.06 -2.32 5.30
N GLU A 57 -8.13 -2.43 6.24
CA GLU A 57 -7.96 -1.48 7.34
C GLU A 57 -7.19 -0.26 6.82
N VAL A 58 -7.85 0.89 6.79
CA VAL A 58 -7.31 2.09 6.15
C VAL A 58 -6.85 3.12 7.18
N GLN A 59 -5.66 3.67 6.97
CA GLN A 59 -5.16 4.83 7.70
C GLN A 59 -4.79 5.94 6.71
N LEU A 60 -5.21 7.17 7.00
CA LEU A 60 -4.89 8.35 6.20
C LEU A 60 -3.84 9.20 6.92
N ILE A 61 -2.76 9.53 6.22
CA ILE A 61 -1.68 10.37 6.73
C ILE A 61 -1.57 11.61 5.84
N ASP A 62 -1.80 12.79 6.42
CA ASP A 62 -1.56 14.07 5.76
C ASP A 62 -1.29 15.16 6.82
N PRO A 63 -0.12 15.83 6.79
CA PRO A 63 0.21 16.87 7.78
C PRO A 63 -0.72 18.10 7.67
N ARG A 64 -1.45 18.25 6.58
CA ARG A 64 -2.33 19.39 6.34
C ARG A 64 -3.72 19.08 6.90
N LYS A 65 -3.94 19.44 8.17
CA LYS A 65 -5.20 19.20 8.91
C LYS A 65 -6.46 19.67 8.18
N ALA A 66 -6.39 20.77 7.42
CA ALA A 66 -7.51 21.27 6.61
C ALA A 66 -7.95 20.28 5.51
N PHE A 67 -7.06 19.39 5.07
CA PHE A 67 -7.36 18.37 4.07
C PHE A 67 -7.82 17.06 4.70
N ALA A 68 -7.20 16.66 5.81
CA ALA A 68 -7.45 15.40 6.51
C ALA A 68 -8.29 15.62 7.77
N SER A 69 -9.61 15.73 7.61
CA SER A 69 -10.59 15.86 8.70
C SER A 69 -11.54 14.67 8.76
N SER A 70 -12.11 14.42 9.94
CA SER A 70 -13.13 13.38 10.15
C SER A 70 -14.42 13.62 9.36
N GLU A 71 -14.76 14.88 9.09
CA GLU A 71 -15.89 15.24 8.23
C GLU A 71 -15.68 14.73 6.79
N ARG A 72 -14.46 14.84 6.27
CA ARG A 72 -14.11 14.39 4.92
C ARG A 72 -13.82 12.90 4.83
N PHE A 73 -13.38 12.31 5.93
CA PHE A 73 -12.96 10.91 6.03
C PHE A 73 -13.52 10.26 7.30
N PRO A 74 -14.85 10.02 7.36
CA PRO A 74 -15.48 9.47 8.55
C PRO A 74 -15.08 8.01 8.78
N GLY A 75 -14.93 7.61 10.05
CA GLY A 75 -14.80 6.21 10.44
C GLY A 75 -13.43 5.57 10.18
N ILE A 76 -12.39 6.37 9.92
CA ILE A 76 -11.02 5.87 9.74
C ILE A 76 -10.03 6.53 10.72
N ASN A 77 -8.85 5.92 10.86
CA ASN A 77 -7.75 6.53 11.57
C ASN A 77 -7.09 7.61 10.68
N ILE A 78 -7.07 8.86 11.15
CA ILE A 78 -6.46 10.00 10.47
C ILE A 78 -5.29 10.49 11.30
N VAL A 79 -4.10 10.56 10.70
CA VAL A 79 -2.89 11.09 11.31
C VAL A 79 -2.51 12.40 10.64
N ASN A 80 -2.65 13.50 11.38
CA ASN A 80 -2.30 14.84 10.92
C ASN A 80 -0.85 15.20 11.25
N ASP A 81 0.09 14.39 10.78
CA ASP A 81 1.51 14.60 11.02
C ASP A 81 2.32 14.24 9.76
N TRP A 82 3.60 14.59 9.76
CA TRP A 82 4.47 14.40 8.63
C TRP A 82 4.82 12.92 8.42
N PRO A 83 4.82 12.43 7.17
CA PRO A 83 5.08 11.01 6.91
C PRO A 83 6.44 10.52 7.41
N HIS A 84 7.49 11.36 7.43
CA HIS A 84 8.79 10.95 7.96
C HIS A 84 8.77 10.61 9.46
N GLU A 85 7.87 11.21 10.24
CA GLU A 85 7.70 10.89 11.66
C GLU A 85 6.75 9.71 11.84
N VAL A 86 5.59 9.75 11.18
CA VAL A 86 4.57 8.70 11.32
C VAL A 86 5.11 7.34 10.88
N MET A 87 5.81 7.28 9.75
CA MET A 87 6.27 6.02 9.18
C MET A 87 7.32 5.31 10.04
N LYS A 88 8.07 6.03 10.89
CA LYS A 88 8.99 5.42 11.87
C LYS A 88 8.27 4.64 12.97
N THR A 89 7.02 5.01 13.26
CA THR A 89 6.20 4.36 14.28
C THR A 89 5.39 3.19 13.74
N LEU A 90 5.29 3.07 12.41
CA LEU A 90 4.50 2.05 11.74
C LEU A 90 5.37 0.87 11.33
N GLN A 91 4.98 -0.33 11.76
CA GLN A 91 5.57 -1.56 11.24
C GLN A 91 4.92 -1.92 9.90
N LEU A 92 5.61 -1.63 8.80
CA LEU A 92 5.15 -1.97 7.44
C LEU A 92 5.57 -3.40 7.08
N ASP A 93 4.59 -4.31 7.00
CA ASP A 93 4.79 -5.74 6.78
C ASP A 93 4.29 -6.20 5.39
N SER A 94 4.36 -7.51 5.13
CA SER A 94 3.84 -8.16 3.91
C SER A 94 2.32 -8.07 3.75
N ARG A 95 1.58 -7.48 4.70
CA ARG A 95 0.12 -7.24 4.62
C ARG A 95 -0.22 -5.77 4.41
N THR A 96 0.79 -4.91 4.27
CA THR A 96 0.62 -3.46 4.15
C THR A 96 0.80 -2.99 2.71
N ALA A 97 -0.18 -2.26 2.19
CA ALA A 97 -0.06 -1.45 0.98
C ALA A 97 0.16 0.01 1.36
N VAL A 98 1.01 0.71 0.60
CA VAL A 98 1.25 2.15 0.74
C VAL A 98 0.93 2.84 -0.58
N VAL A 99 0.10 3.88 -0.55
CA VAL A 99 -0.21 4.69 -1.72
C VAL A 99 0.04 6.16 -1.46
N THR A 100 0.72 6.83 -2.39
CA THR A 100 1.00 8.27 -2.31
C THR A 100 0.18 9.04 -3.34
N LEU A 101 -0.67 9.94 -2.85
CA LEU A 101 -1.69 10.65 -3.63
C LEU A 101 -1.54 12.18 -3.55
N SER A 102 -0.58 12.72 -2.79
CA SER A 102 -0.55 14.15 -2.45
C SER A 102 -0.05 15.06 -3.58
N HIS A 103 0.71 14.50 -4.53
CA HIS A 103 1.52 15.22 -5.52
C HIS A 103 2.62 16.12 -4.97
N ASP A 104 2.77 16.21 -3.64
CA ASP A 104 3.82 16.97 -2.99
C ASP A 104 4.98 16.04 -2.63
N ALA A 105 6.16 16.30 -3.21
CA ALA A 105 7.36 15.51 -2.94
C ALA A 105 7.73 15.50 -1.44
N LYS A 106 7.49 16.61 -0.72
CA LYS A 106 7.78 16.70 0.73
C LYS A 106 6.92 15.76 1.57
N ILE A 107 5.74 15.39 1.07
CA ILE A 107 4.82 14.47 1.74
C ILE A 107 5.03 13.05 1.19
N ASP A 108 5.03 12.89 -0.13
CA ASP A 108 5.10 11.58 -0.79
C ASP A 108 6.46 10.88 -0.62
N GLU A 109 7.59 11.59 -0.77
CA GLU A 109 8.91 10.94 -0.83
C GLU A 109 9.32 10.28 0.49
N PRO A 110 9.13 10.89 1.67
CA PRO A 110 9.45 10.21 2.92
C PRO A 110 8.63 8.92 3.12
N ALA A 111 7.36 8.93 2.70
CA ALA A 111 6.54 7.72 2.77
C ALA A 111 7.00 6.63 1.80
N LEU A 112 7.44 7.01 0.60
CA LEU A 112 7.98 6.06 -0.37
C LEU A 112 9.30 5.46 0.08
N GLN A 113 10.19 6.25 0.68
CA GLN A 113 11.46 5.75 1.24
C GLN A 113 11.18 4.67 2.29
N ALA A 114 10.35 4.98 3.29
CA ALA A 114 9.97 4.02 4.32
C ALA A 114 9.27 2.77 3.74
N ALA A 115 8.40 2.94 2.73
CA ALA A 115 7.75 1.81 2.08
C ALA A 115 8.75 0.92 1.31
N LEU A 116 9.72 1.51 0.60
CA LEU A 116 10.77 0.80 -0.14
C LEU A 116 11.71 0.02 0.77
N GLU A 117 11.98 0.52 1.96
CA GLU A 117 12.79 -0.15 3.00
C GLU A 117 12.01 -1.27 3.72
N SER A 118 10.71 -1.38 3.48
CA SER A 118 9.83 -2.32 4.15
C SER A 118 9.45 -3.55 3.31
N ARG A 119 8.70 -4.46 3.93
CA ARG A 119 8.08 -5.61 3.27
C ARG A 119 6.69 -5.32 2.68
N ALA A 120 6.29 -4.05 2.57
CA ALA A 120 5.01 -3.65 1.97
C ALA A 120 4.77 -4.38 0.64
N PHE A 121 3.60 -5.03 0.53
CA PHE A 121 3.27 -5.88 -0.62
C PHE A 121 2.99 -5.05 -1.88
N TYR A 122 2.59 -3.80 -1.69
CA TYR A 122 2.28 -2.88 -2.77
C TYR A 122 2.71 -1.45 -2.41
N ILE A 123 3.37 -0.79 -3.36
CA ILE A 123 3.83 0.60 -3.23
C ILE A 123 3.35 1.35 -4.47
N GLY A 124 2.34 2.19 -4.31
CA GLY A 124 1.72 2.94 -5.40
C GLY A 124 2.05 4.43 -5.34
N ALA A 125 2.34 5.04 -6.48
CA ALA A 125 2.58 6.48 -6.55
C ALA A 125 1.79 7.17 -7.67
N LEU A 126 0.94 8.12 -7.27
CA LEU A 126 0.16 8.93 -8.19
C LEU A 126 1.06 9.90 -8.97
N GLY A 127 0.73 10.10 -10.25
CA GLY A 127 1.39 11.06 -11.11
C GLY A 127 1.46 10.58 -12.56
N SER A 128 1.66 11.53 -13.48
CA SER A 128 1.94 11.22 -14.88
C SER A 128 3.23 10.42 -15.03
N GLN A 129 3.44 9.78 -16.19
CA GLN A 129 4.69 9.09 -16.51
C GLN A 129 5.92 10.00 -16.30
N LYS A 130 5.82 11.26 -16.73
CA LYS A 130 6.86 12.28 -16.54
C LYS A 130 7.17 12.52 -15.06
N ASN A 131 6.15 12.63 -14.21
CA ASN A 131 6.33 12.81 -12.77
C ASN A 131 6.90 11.56 -12.11
N HIS A 132 6.49 10.37 -12.56
CA HIS A 132 7.04 9.11 -12.10
C HIS A 132 8.54 9.00 -12.43
N THR A 133 8.97 9.28 -13.67
CA THR A 133 10.40 9.28 -14.03
C THR A 133 11.23 10.21 -13.14
N LYS A 134 10.74 11.43 -12.89
CA LYS A 134 11.41 12.37 -11.98
C LYS A 134 11.48 11.85 -10.54
N ARG A 135 10.40 11.22 -10.06
CA ARG A 135 10.34 10.59 -8.73
C ARG A 135 11.39 9.48 -8.61
N ILE A 136 11.49 8.60 -9.61
CA ILE A 136 12.50 7.54 -9.66
C ILE A 136 13.93 8.12 -9.66
N GLN A 137 14.18 9.18 -10.43
CA GLN A 137 15.50 9.84 -10.44
C GLN A 137 15.89 10.41 -9.07
N ARG A 138 14.96 11.09 -8.38
CA ARG A 138 15.22 11.65 -7.05
C ARG A 138 15.45 10.56 -6.01
N LEU A 139 14.65 9.48 -6.03
CA LEU A 139 14.87 8.34 -5.13
C LEU A 139 16.17 7.59 -5.44
N ALA A 140 16.54 7.44 -6.72
CA ALA A 140 17.84 6.85 -7.09
C ALA A 140 19.02 7.67 -6.56
N ALA A 141 18.91 9.00 -6.58
CA ALA A 141 19.92 9.90 -6.01
C ALA A 141 20.06 9.76 -4.48
N LEU A 142 19.06 9.19 -3.80
CA LEU A 142 19.13 8.84 -2.37
C LEU A 142 19.73 7.45 -2.11
N GLY A 143 20.15 6.73 -3.16
CA GLY A 143 20.85 5.44 -3.04
C GLY A 143 19.99 4.20 -3.26
N PHE A 144 18.70 4.35 -3.61
CA PHE A 144 17.85 3.21 -3.95
C PHE A 144 18.26 2.59 -5.29
N ASP A 145 18.47 1.28 -5.31
CA ASP A 145 18.82 0.56 -6.52
C ASP A 145 17.61 0.37 -7.47
N LYS A 146 17.89 -0.02 -8.71
CA LYS A 146 16.85 -0.22 -9.74
C LYS A 146 15.81 -1.27 -9.34
N LYS A 147 16.23 -2.33 -8.63
CA LYS A 147 15.35 -3.43 -8.21
C LYS A 147 14.34 -2.97 -7.17
N THR A 148 14.80 -2.18 -6.21
CA THR A 148 13.99 -1.60 -5.15
C THR A 148 13.03 -0.57 -5.74
N LEU A 149 13.52 0.31 -6.61
CA LEU A 149 12.71 1.32 -7.30
C LEU A 149 11.62 0.71 -8.19
N ALA A 150 11.87 -0.46 -8.80
CA ALA A 150 10.89 -1.18 -9.61
C ALA A 150 9.67 -1.69 -8.81
N ARG A 151 9.73 -1.68 -7.47
CA ARG A 151 8.57 -1.98 -6.61
C ARG A 151 7.50 -0.88 -6.65
N ILE A 152 7.82 0.34 -7.09
CA ILE A 152 6.86 1.43 -7.17
C ILE A 152 5.98 1.26 -8.42
N ALA A 153 4.70 1.00 -8.21
CA ALA A 153 3.68 1.09 -9.25
C ALA A 153 3.41 2.58 -9.57
N GLY A 154 3.97 3.06 -10.68
CA GLY A 154 3.84 4.44 -11.12
C GLY A 154 3.79 4.57 -12.65
N PRO A 155 2.78 5.23 -13.24
CA PRO A 155 1.56 5.74 -12.61
C PRO A 155 0.79 4.63 -11.87
N ILE A 156 0.27 4.99 -10.69
CA ILE A 156 -0.55 4.07 -9.89
C ILE A 156 -1.87 3.73 -10.58
N GLY A 157 -2.33 2.50 -10.39
CA GLY A 157 -3.59 1.98 -10.89
C GLY A 157 -3.47 1.22 -12.21
N LEU A 158 -4.46 0.36 -12.49
CA LEU A 158 -4.57 -0.32 -13.79
C LEU A 158 -4.93 0.69 -14.90
N PRO A 159 -4.48 0.45 -16.16
CA PRO A 159 -4.73 1.35 -17.28
C PRO A 159 -6.18 1.23 -17.80
N LEU A 160 -7.16 1.65 -16.99
CA LEU A 160 -8.59 1.57 -17.31
C LEU A 160 -9.09 2.73 -18.20
N GLY A 161 -8.26 3.75 -18.44
CA GLY A 161 -8.59 4.92 -19.28
C GLY A 161 -9.42 6.02 -18.62
N GLY A 162 -9.96 5.78 -17.42
CA GLY A 162 -10.74 6.75 -16.65
C GLY A 162 -9.94 7.96 -16.18
N ARG A 163 -10.63 9.09 -15.98
CA ARG A 163 -10.02 10.39 -15.65
C ARG A 163 -10.64 11.05 -14.43
N SER A 164 -11.84 10.65 -14.05
CA SER A 164 -12.48 11.17 -12.85
C SER A 164 -11.79 10.61 -11.59
N PRO A 165 -11.86 11.31 -10.43
CA PRO A 165 -11.29 10.79 -9.19
C PRO A 165 -11.83 9.41 -8.78
N ALA A 166 -13.10 9.11 -9.10
CA ALA A 166 -13.71 7.82 -8.79
C ALA A 166 -13.16 6.70 -9.68
N GLU A 167 -13.02 6.93 -10.98
CA GLU A 167 -12.43 5.93 -11.89
C GLU A 167 -10.96 5.68 -11.56
N ILE A 168 -10.21 6.72 -11.22
CA ILE A 168 -8.80 6.58 -10.79
C ILE A 168 -8.74 5.78 -9.49
N ALA A 169 -9.64 6.02 -8.53
CA ALA A 169 -9.72 5.24 -7.30
C ALA A 169 -10.02 3.74 -7.57
N VAL A 170 -10.94 3.44 -8.50
CA VAL A 170 -11.21 2.06 -8.94
C VAL A 170 -9.96 1.43 -9.55
N ALA A 171 -9.26 2.15 -10.44
CA ALA A 171 -8.02 1.67 -11.04
C ALA A 171 -6.94 1.36 -10.00
N ILE A 172 -6.79 2.22 -8.99
CA ILE A 172 -5.85 2.02 -7.87
C ILE A 172 -6.23 0.78 -7.07
N LEU A 173 -7.48 0.69 -6.61
CA LEU A 173 -7.94 -0.45 -5.82
C LEU A 173 -7.80 -1.77 -6.58
N ALA A 174 -8.13 -1.79 -7.88
CA ALA A 174 -7.96 -2.96 -8.72
C ALA A 174 -6.48 -3.41 -8.81
N GLN A 175 -5.53 -2.46 -8.90
CA GLN A 175 -4.11 -2.80 -8.93
C GLN A 175 -3.60 -3.30 -7.57
N ILE A 176 -4.08 -2.72 -6.46
CA ILE A 176 -3.77 -3.21 -5.10
C ILE A 176 -4.23 -4.66 -4.96
N ILE A 177 -5.49 -4.95 -5.36
CA ILE A 177 -6.06 -6.30 -5.31
C ILE A 177 -5.26 -7.24 -6.22
N GLN A 178 -4.90 -6.82 -7.44
CA GLN A 178 -4.06 -7.63 -8.33
C GLN A 178 -2.73 -8.01 -7.67
N ALA A 179 -2.07 -7.08 -6.98
CA ALA A 179 -0.80 -7.33 -6.30
C ALA A 179 -0.91 -8.40 -5.20
N VAL A 180 -2.03 -8.44 -4.47
CA VAL A 180 -2.31 -9.48 -3.46
C VAL A 180 -2.28 -10.87 -4.08
N TYR A 181 -2.91 -11.05 -5.25
CA TYR A 181 -3.05 -12.36 -5.87
C TYR A 181 -1.87 -12.75 -6.77
N GLN A 182 -1.06 -11.78 -7.23
CA GLN A 182 0.18 -12.07 -7.94
C GLN A 182 1.26 -12.63 -7.01
N GLN A 183 1.28 -12.24 -5.74
CA GLN A 183 2.20 -12.83 -4.75
C GLN A 183 1.90 -14.29 -4.42
N LYS A 184 0.67 -14.75 -4.68
CA LYS A 184 0.25 -16.14 -4.41
C LYS A 184 0.58 -17.12 -5.55
N ARG A 185 0.88 -16.61 -6.75
CA ARG A 185 1.25 -17.41 -7.93
C ARG A 185 2.76 -17.61 -7.97
#